data_AF-A0A2V7FGP5-F1
#
_entry.id   AF-A0A2V7FGP5-F1
#
_cell.length_a   1.000
_cell.length_b   1.000
_cell.length_c   1.000
_cell.angle_alpha   90.00
_cell.angle_beta   90.00
_cell.angle_gamma   90.00
#
_symmetry.space_group_name_H-M   'P 1'
#
loop_
_entity.id
_entity.type
_entity.pdbx_description
1 polymer ?
#
loop_
_entity_poly.entity_id
_entity_poly.type
_entity_poly.pdbx_seq_one_letter_code
_entity_poly.pdbx_strand_id
1 'polypeptide(L)'
;STWLLMSDGWFERRQVTLTAKQGQLRAAVTPGTPIALVDSVADLQLDYLLEPGAESRWVREWVSPVSAPVAVRMRIANAGGGVDTLLFLIKERG
;
A
#
# COMPACT_ATOMS: atom_id res chain seq x y z
N SER A 1 3.05 -7.65 -6.22
CA SER A 1 3.56 -8.98 -5.77
C SER A 1 5.01 -8.84 -5.35
N THR A 2 5.46 -9.63 -4.40
CA THR A 2 6.87 -9.69 -3.98
C THR A 2 7.35 -11.14 -3.98
N TRP A 3 8.65 -11.36 -3.99
CA TRP A 3 9.26 -12.69 -3.82
C TRP A 3 9.54 -12.92 -2.34
N LEU A 4 8.99 -14.00 -1.78
CA LEU A 4 9.17 -14.37 -0.36
C LEU A 4 9.88 -15.69 -0.27
N LEU A 5 10.85 -15.78 0.65
CA LEU A 5 11.51 -17.03 0.99
C LEU A 5 10.53 -17.91 1.77
N MET A 6 10.22 -19.08 1.23
CA MET A 6 9.32 -20.06 1.82
C MET A 6 10.09 -21.00 2.75
N SER A 7 9.36 -21.75 3.58
CA SER A 7 9.95 -22.68 4.55
C SER A 7 10.75 -23.83 3.90
N ASP A 8 10.53 -24.11 2.62
CA ASP A 8 11.26 -25.10 1.84
C ASP A 8 12.57 -24.55 1.23
N GLY A 9 12.89 -23.28 1.47
CA GLY A 9 14.11 -22.62 0.99
C GLY A 9 14.00 -21.97 -0.39
N TRP A 10 12.84 -22.05 -1.06
CA TRP A 10 12.63 -21.41 -2.36
C TRP A 10 11.94 -20.06 -2.26
N PHE A 11 12.23 -19.18 -3.22
CA PHE A 11 11.49 -17.93 -3.36
C PHE A 11 10.24 -18.15 -4.19
N GLU A 12 9.11 -17.71 -3.65
CA GLU A 12 7.84 -17.72 -4.37
C GLU A 12 7.27 -16.32 -4.54
N ARG A 13 6.66 -16.08 -5.70
CA ARG A 13 5.96 -14.83 -5.98
C ARG A 13 4.61 -14.83 -5.27
N ARG A 14 4.46 -13.96 -4.28
CA ARG A 14 3.24 -13.81 -3.48
C ARG A 14 2.63 -12.43 -3.62
N GLN A 15 1.31 -12.37 -3.53
CA GLN A 15 0.59 -11.11 -3.42
C GLN A 15 0.55 -10.69 -1.95
N VAL A 16 0.97 -9.45 -1.69
CA VAL A 16 0.85 -8.83 -0.38
C VAL A 16 -0.36 -7.90 -0.42
N THR A 17 -1.21 -8.02 0.57
CA THR A 17 -2.38 -7.17 0.76
C THR A 17 -2.16 -6.32 2.01
N LEU A 18 -2.35 -5.01 1.88
CA LEU A 18 -2.43 -4.10 3.02
C LEU A 18 -3.90 -3.92 3.40
N THR A 19 -4.19 -3.93 4.70
CA THR A 19 -5.57 -3.77 5.19
C THR A 19 -5.56 -2.99 6.50
N ALA A 20 -6.44 -2.00 6.62
CA ALA A 20 -6.77 -1.38 7.90
C ALA A 20 -7.93 -2.16 8.55
N LYS A 21 -7.69 -2.77 9.71
CA LYS A 21 -8.71 -3.53 10.45
C LYS A 21 -8.42 -3.51 11.94
N GLN A 22 -9.47 -3.35 12.76
CA GLN A 22 -9.37 -3.35 14.23
C GLN A 22 -8.35 -2.35 14.77
N GLY A 23 -8.31 -1.15 14.18
CA GLY A 23 -7.39 -0.10 14.63
C GLY A 23 -5.92 -0.32 14.22
N GLN A 24 -5.65 -1.22 13.27
CA GLN A 24 -4.28 -1.53 12.84
C GLN A 24 -4.17 -1.53 11.31
N LEU A 25 -3.03 -1.05 10.81
CA LEU A 25 -2.59 -1.34 9.44
C LEU A 25 -1.83 -2.66 9.47
N ARG A 26 -2.29 -3.63 8.68
CA ARG A 26 -1.71 -4.97 8.61
C ARG A 26 -1.27 -5.30 7.18
N ALA A 27 -0.18 -6.05 7.06
CA ALA A 27 0.21 -6.73 5.83
C ALA A 27 -0.17 -8.21 5.93
N ALA A 28 -0.72 -8.77 4.86
CA ALA A 28 -1.07 -10.18 4.77
C ALA A 28 -0.62 -10.78 3.44
N VAL A 29 -0.28 -12.07 3.47
CA VAL A 29 0.00 -12.91 2.31
C VAL A 29 -0.77 -14.22 2.48
N THR A 30 -1.18 -14.84 1.37
CA THR A 30 -1.93 -16.09 1.41
C THR A 30 -1.14 -17.22 0.72
N PRO A 31 -0.84 -18.33 1.42
CA PRO A 31 -1.05 -18.57 2.86
C PRO A 31 -0.07 -17.74 3.71
N GLY A 32 -0.44 -17.44 4.96
CA GLY A 32 0.43 -16.73 5.91
C GLY A 32 -0.33 -16.05 7.05
N THR A 33 0.40 -15.72 8.11
CA THR A 33 -0.15 -14.97 9.25
C THR A 33 -0.01 -13.47 8.97
N PRO A 34 -1.10 -12.68 9.06
CA PRO A 34 -1.01 -11.23 8.93
C PRO A 34 -0.11 -10.61 10.00
N ILE A 35 0.70 -9.63 9.60
CA ILE A 35 1.62 -8.90 10.48
C ILE A 35 1.07 -7.48 10.67
N ALA A 36 1.01 -7.01 11.92
CA ALA A 36 0.69 -5.62 12.21
C ALA A 36 1.91 -4.74 11.89
N LEU A 37 1.67 -3.69 11.10
CA LEU A 37 2.69 -2.71 10.71
C LEU A 37 2.61 -1.47 11.60
N VAL A 38 1.39 -1.02 11.90
CA VAL A 38 1.10 0.18 12.68
C VAL A 38 -0.17 -0.05 13.49
N ASP A 39 -0.18 0.44 14.73
CA ASP A 39 -1.32 0.43 15.66
C ASP A 39 -2.04 1.78 15.70
N SER A 40 -3.18 1.82 16.39
CA SER A 40 -3.98 3.06 16.60
C SER A 40 -4.40 3.76 15.30
N VAL A 41 -4.59 3.01 14.22
CA VAL A 41 -5.07 3.52 12.93
C VAL A 41 -6.58 3.79 13.01
N ALA A 42 -6.96 5.05 12.88
CA ALA A 42 -8.35 5.49 12.83
C ALA A 42 -8.90 5.48 11.40
N ASP A 43 -8.09 5.87 10.41
CA ASP A 43 -8.47 5.88 9.00
C ASP A 43 -7.27 5.64 8.08
N LEU A 44 -7.52 5.05 6.92
CA LEU A 44 -6.53 4.80 5.87
C LEU A 44 -7.07 5.27 4.53
N GLN A 45 -6.38 6.23 3.91
CA GLN A 45 -6.74 6.75 2.60
C GLN A 45 -5.60 6.54 1.61
N LEU A 46 -5.96 6.13 0.39
CA LEU A 46 -5.06 6.02 -0.74
C LEU A 46 -5.47 7.05 -1.80
N ASP A 47 -4.52 7.89 -2.19
CA ASP A 47 -4.65 8.75 -3.35
C ASP A 47 -3.64 8.33 -4.42
N TYR A 48 -3.98 8.58 -5.68
CA TYR A 48 -3.19 8.17 -6.84
C TYR A 48 -2.82 9.37 -7.68
N LEU A 49 -1.56 9.44 -8.10
CA LEU A 49 -1.09 10.40 -9.08
C LEU A 49 -1.01 9.70 -10.44
N LEU A 50 -1.79 10.17 -11.41
CA LEU A 50 -1.90 9.49 -12.71
C LEU A 50 -0.94 10.03 -13.76
N GLU A 51 -0.56 11.31 -13.65
CA GLU A 51 0.28 12.01 -14.61
C GLU A 51 1.39 12.78 -13.88
N PRO A 52 2.62 12.82 -14.42
CA PRO A 52 3.70 13.61 -13.84
C PRO A 52 3.46 15.11 -14.06
N GLY A 53 3.85 15.93 -13.08
CA GLY A 53 3.73 17.38 -13.18
C GLY A 53 3.55 18.04 -11.82
N ALA A 54 4.03 19.28 -11.68
CA ALA A 54 3.89 20.05 -10.44
C ALA A 54 2.41 20.38 -10.13
N GLU A 55 1.61 20.59 -11.17
CA GLU A 55 0.19 20.92 -11.09
C GLU A 55 -0.73 19.69 -11.18
N SER A 56 -0.16 18.49 -11.23
CA SER A 56 -0.91 17.25 -11.37
C SER A 56 -1.75 16.99 -10.12
N ARG A 57 -3.00 16.58 -10.35
CA ARG A 57 -3.96 16.32 -9.27
C ARG A 57 -3.91 14.87 -8.80
N TRP A 58 -4.07 14.71 -7.50
CA TRP A 58 -4.28 13.41 -6.87
C TRP A 58 -5.76 13.01 -6.95
N VAL A 59 -6.02 11.77 -7.33
CA VAL A 59 -7.37 11.20 -7.39
C VAL A 59 -7.56 10.11 -6.33
N ARG A 60 -8.78 9.89 -5.85
CA ARG A 60 -9.07 8.89 -4.80
C ARG A 60 -9.34 7.49 -5.34
N GLU A 61 -9.68 7.40 -6.61
CA GLU A 61 -9.96 6.15 -7.28
C GLU A 61 -9.08 6.03 -8.50
N TRP A 62 -8.54 4.84 -8.69
CA TRP A 62 -7.77 4.48 -9.86
C TRP A 62 -8.34 3.19 -10.43
N VAL A 63 -8.96 3.29 -11.60
CA VAL A 63 -9.50 2.17 -12.35
C VAL A 63 -8.79 2.14 -13.70
N SER A 64 -7.71 1.37 -13.79
CA SER A 64 -7.02 1.13 -15.06
C SER A 64 -6.66 -0.34 -15.19
N PRO A 65 -7.06 -1.01 -16.27
CA PRO A 65 -6.62 -2.37 -16.53
C PRO A 65 -5.19 -2.44 -17.11
N VAL A 66 -4.59 -1.31 -17.51
CA VAL A 66 -3.42 -1.30 -18.40
C VAL A 66 -2.20 -0.59 -17.81
N SER A 67 -2.39 0.48 -17.03
CA SER A 67 -1.30 1.35 -16.56
C SER A 67 -1.36 1.56 -15.04
N ALA A 68 -0.21 1.44 -14.38
CA ALA A 68 -0.10 1.76 -12.95
C ALA A 68 -0.06 3.29 -12.76
N PRO A 69 -0.49 3.81 -11.61
CA PRO A 69 -0.31 5.22 -11.30
C PRO A 69 1.18 5.55 -11.21
N VAL A 70 1.54 6.82 -11.42
CA VAL A 70 2.92 7.32 -11.26
C VAL A 70 3.36 7.23 -9.80
N ALA A 71 2.44 7.54 -8.87
CA ALA A 71 2.67 7.43 -7.45
C ALA A 71 1.39 7.09 -6.70
N VAL A 72 1.56 6.49 -5.53
CA VAL A 72 0.50 6.24 -4.55
C VAL A 72 0.86 7.01 -3.29
N ARG A 73 -0.07 7.83 -2.78
CA ARG A 73 0.04 8.50 -1.50
C ARG A 73 -0.86 7.79 -0.52
N MET A 74 -0.26 7.25 0.54
CA MET A 74 -0.98 6.61 1.64
C MET A 74 -1.01 7.56 2.82
N ARG A 75 -2.21 7.88 3.29
CA ARG A 75 -2.44 8.74 4.47
C ARG A 75 -3.04 7.88 5.58
N ILE A 76 -2.34 7.81 6.70
CA ILE A 76 -2.72 7.03 7.87
C ILE A 76 -3.11 8.02 8.96
N ALA A 77 -4.40 8.11 9.27
CA ALA A 77 -4.84 8.90 10.40
C ALA A 77 -4.74 8.07 11.68
N ASN A 78 -4.02 8.60 12.67
CA ASN A 78 -3.87 7.98 13.98
C ASN A 78 -5.00 8.46 14.91
N ALA A 79 -5.47 7.58 15.80
CA ALA A 79 -6.52 7.88 16.77
C ALA A 79 -6.17 9.04 17.72
N GLY A 80 -4.88 9.33 17.90
CA GLY A 80 -4.36 10.45 18.68
C GLY A 80 -4.36 11.81 17.95
N GLY A 81 -4.83 11.90 16.70
CA GLY A 81 -5.01 13.16 15.98
C GLY A 81 -3.91 13.57 15.00
N GLY A 82 -2.95 12.68 14.70
CA GLY A 82 -1.92 12.89 13.68
C GLY A 82 -2.25 12.19 12.35
N VAL A 83 -1.69 12.67 11.24
CA VAL A 83 -1.77 12.01 9.94
C VAL A 83 -0.37 11.78 9.38
N ASP A 84 0.02 10.51 9.28
CA ASP A 84 1.26 10.12 8.62
C ASP A 84 1.01 9.99 7.12
N THR A 85 1.93 10.53 6.31
CA THR A 85 1.84 10.47 4.85
C THR A 85 3.05 9.77 4.27
N LEU A 86 2.79 8.66 3.56
CA LEU A 86 3.79 7.87 2.87
C LEU A 86 3.60 8.04 1.35
N LEU A 87 4.69 8.29 0.64
CA LEU A 87 4.71 8.46 -0.81
C LEU A 87 5.45 7.29 -1.46
N PHE A 88 4.75 6.55 -2.30
CA PHE A 88 5.29 5.42 -3.06
C PHE A 88 5.37 5.82 -4.53
N LEU A 89 6.58 5.96 -5.05
CA LEU A 89 6.80 6.14 -6.49
C LEU A 89 6.76 4.79 -7.17
N ILE A 90 5.92 4.65 -8.20
CA ILE A 90 5.84 3.43 -9.00
C ILE A 90 6.86 3.58 -10.13
N LYS A 91 8.01 2.91 -9.97
CA LYS A 91 9.05 2.84 -11.00
C LYS A 91 8.70 1.79 -12.06
N GLU A 92 9.57 1.68 -13.07
CA GLU A 92 9.48 0.67 -14.12
C GLU A 92 9.16 -0.72 -13.55
N ARG A 93 8.29 -1.43 -14.26
CA ARG A 93 7.92 -2.81 -13.92
C ARG A 93 9.12 -3.70 -14.27
N GLY A 94 9.63 -4.44 -13.29
CA GLY A 94 10.55 -5.55 -13.53
C GLY A 94 9.87 -6.70 -14.26
#